data_AF-A0A7R9MKV6-F1
#
_entry.id   AF-A0A7R9MKV6-F1
#
_cell.length_a   1.000
_cell.length_b   1.000
_cell.length_c   1.000
_cell.angle_alpha   90.00
_cell.angle_beta   90.00
_cell.angle_gamma   90.00
#
_symmetry.space_group_name_H-M   'P 1'
#
loop_
_entity.id
_entity.type
_entity.pdbx_description
1 polymer ?
#
loop_
_entity_poly.entity_id
_entity_poly.type
_entity_poly.pdbx_seq_one_letter_code
_entity_poly.pdbx_strand_id
1 'polypeptide(L)'
;MQNKLTLIESKNSDNLESVARMKCLRTEEAAQQPYEEVSARLQSDLRNGLHWDEVDNRHKVYGYNELEVKAEEPLWRKYIDQFKNPLIILLLASALVSVCMQ
;
A
#
# COMPACT_ATOMS: atom_id res chain seq x y z
N MET A 1 3.98 -13.27 36.23
CA MET A 1 3.20 -13.08 34.98
C MET A 1 3.23 -11.63 34.45
N GLN A 2 3.84 -10.65 35.14
CA GLN A 2 3.89 -9.24 34.67
C GLN A 2 4.91 -8.94 33.55
N ASN A 3 5.87 -9.82 33.24
CA ASN A 3 6.95 -9.48 32.29
C ASN A 3 6.54 -9.40 30.82
N LYS A 4 5.44 -10.04 30.40
CA LYS A 4 5.07 -10.09 28.98
C LYS A 4 4.32 -8.83 28.52
N LEU A 5 3.56 -8.19 29.42
CA LEU A 5 2.83 -6.95 29.12
C LEU A 5 3.77 -5.75 29.04
N THR A 6 4.72 -5.65 29.98
CA THR A 6 5.69 -4.54 30.03
C THR A 6 6.66 -4.53 28.84
N LEU A 7 7.05 -5.71 28.34
CA LEU A 7 7.86 -5.85 27.12
C LEU A 7 7.11 -5.43 25.85
N ILE A 8 5.80 -5.63 25.81
CA ILE A 8 4.97 -5.21 24.66
C ILE A 8 4.78 -3.69 24.69
N GLU A 9 4.53 -3.11 25.88
CA GLU A 9 4.41 -1.66 26.04
C GLU A 9 5.71 -0.95 25.70
N SER A 10 6.88 -1.39 26.22
CA SER A 10 8.16 -0.75 25.88
C SER A 10 8.46 -0.84 24.39
N LYS A 11 8.25 -2.01 23.78
CA LYS A 11 8.52 -2.22 22.36
C LYS A 11 7.57 -1.42 21.45
N ASN A 12 6.35 -1.17 21.90
CA ASN A 12 5.39 -0.32 21.20
C ASN A 12 5.72 1.17 21.35
N SER A 13 6.20 1.60 22.52
CA SER A 13 6.70 2.98 22.74
C SER A 13 7.94 3.28 21.90
N ASP A 14 8.90 2.34 21.86
CA ASP A 14 10.13 2.47 21.08
C ASP A 14 9.83 2.55 19.58
N ASN A 15 8.86 1.76 19.10
CA ASN A 15 8.44 1.76 17.70
C ASN A 15 7.65 3.04 17.34
N LEU A 16 6.88 3.60 18.28
CA LEU A 16 6.18 4.86 18.05
C LEU A 16 7.14 6.04 18.02
N GLU A 17 8.17 6.04 18.87
CA GLU A 17 9.24 7.03 18.83
C GLU A 17 10.10 6.92 17.56
N SER A 18 10.40 5.70 17.09
CA SER A 18 11.14 5.50 15.85
C SER A 18 10.34 5.99 14.62
N VAL A 19 9.04 5.72 14.57
CA VAL A 19 8.12 6.25 13.56
C VAL A 19 8.05 7.79 13.62
N ALA A 20 7.94 8.36 14.82
CA ALA A 20 7.86 9.82 15.02
C ALA A 20 9.15 10.57 14.65
N ARG A 21 10.32 9.92 14.78
CA ARG A 21 11.62 10.49 14.38
C ARG A 21 11.90 10.37 12.89
N MET A 22 11.18 9.51 12.17
CA MET A 22 11.40 9.23 10.75
C MET A 22 10.90 10.39 9.88
N LYS A 23 11.79 11.33 9.56
CA LYS A 23 11.47 12.54 8.77
C LYS A 23 11.18 12.18 7.31
N CYS A 24 9.95 12.40 6.86
CA CYS A 24 9.62 12.45 5.44
C CYS A 24 9.88 13.85 4.87
N LEU A 25 10.47 13.89 3.68
CA LEU A 25 10.66 15.10 2.88
C LEU A 25 9.68 15.04 1.71
N ARG A 26 8.97 16.14 1.45
CA ARG A 26 8.15 16.22 0.23
C ARG A 26 9.04 16.37 -0.99
N THR A 27 8.60 15.83 -2.11
CA THR A 27 9.37 15.83 -3.36
C THR A 27 9.73 17.25 -3.79
N GLU A 28 8.81 18.21 -3.67
CA GLU A 28 9.11 19.60 -4.04
C GLU A 28 10.15 20.26 -3.14
N GLU A 29 10.21 19.90 -1.86
CA GLU A 29 11.19 20.44 -0.92
C GLU A 29 12.57 19.85 -1.18
N ALA A 30 12.64 18.53 -1.37
CA ALA A 30 13.89 17.83 -1.64
C ALA A 30 14.54 18.30 -2.96
N ALA A 31 13.74 18.59 -3.99
CA ALA A 31 14.23 19.05 -5.28
C ALA A 31 14.83 20.46 -5.27
N GLN A 32 14.50 21.27 -4.27
CA GLN A 32 14.98 22.66 -4.13
C GLN A 32 16.21 22.79 -3.23
N GLN A 33 16.59 21.72 -2.54
CA GLN A 33 17.69 21.72 -1.58
C GLN A 33 18.96 21.09 -2.17
N PRO A 34 20.15 21.54 -1.76
CA PRO A 34 21.40 20.88 -2.12
C PRO A 34 21.45 19.47 -1.53
N TYR A 35 22.16 18.55 -2.19
CA TYR A 35 22.14 17.14 -1.83
C TYR A 35 22.70 16.88 -0.42
N GLU A 36 23.61 17.72 0.08
CA GLU A 36 24.15 17.64 1.44
C GLU A 36 23.05 17.88 2.49
N GLU A 37 22.19 18.87 2.28
CA GLU A 37 21.08 19.18 3.19
C GLU A 37 20.04 18.07 3.17
N VAL A 38 19.71 17.54 1.98
CA VAL A 38 18.78 16.42 1.83
C VAL A 38 19.32 15.18 2.54
N SER A 39 20.61 14.86 2.36
CA SER A 39 21.24 13.71 3.02
C SER A 39 21.28 13.85 4.54
N ALA A 40 21.55 15.06 5.06
CA ALA A 40 21.55 15.34 6.48
C ALA A 40 20.14 15.22 7.08
N ARG A 41 19.11 15.73 6.39
CA ARG A 41 17.70 15.64 6.83
C ARG A 41 17.18 14.19 6.80
N LEU A 42 17.57 13.40 5.81
CA LEU A 42 17.22 11.99 5.67
C LEU A 42 18.15 11.05 6.45
N GLN A 43 19.13 11.59 7.17
CA GLN A 43 20.11 10.83 7.95
C GLN A 43 20.80 9.71 7.14
N SER A 44 21.06 9.96 5.85
CA SER A 44 21.77 9.03 4.98
C SER A 44 23.26 9.37 4.90
N ASP A 45 24.12 8.35 4.86
CA ASP A 45 25.55 8.52 4.58
C ASP A 45 25.77 8.55 3.05
N LEU A 46 26.45 9.59 2.58
CA LEU A 46 26.78 9.79 1.16
C LEU A 46 27.79 8.78 0.63
N ARG A 47 28.63 8.19 1.48
CA ARG A 47 29.69 7.25 1.08
C ARG A 47 29.27 5.81 1.21
N ASN A 48 28.64 5.46 2.33
CA ASN A 48 28.32 4.08 2.68
C ASN A 48 26.84 3.73 2.53
N GLY A 49 25.97 4.73 2.33
CA GLY A 49 24.53 4.54 2.26
C GLY A 49 23.88 4.30 3.63
N LEU A 50 22.75 3.60 3.64
CA LEU A 50 22.00 3.30 4.86
C LEU A 50 22.45 1.96 5.46
N HIS A 51 22.43 1.87 6.77
CA HIS A 51 22.68 0.61 7.47
C HIS A 51 21.48 -0.32 7.38
N TRP A 52 21.70 -1.63 7.41
CA TRP A 52 20.65 -2.65 7.27
C TRP A 52 19.53 -2.51 8.31
N ASP A 53 19.88 -2.21 9.57
CA ASP A 53 18.90 -1.99 10.63
C ASP A 53 17.97 -0.81 10.34
N GLU A 54 18.53 0.27 9.78
CA GLU A 54 17.78 1.47 9.41
C GLU A 54 16.90 1.22 8.18
N VAL A 55 17.36 0.40 7.24
CA VAL A 55 16.55 -0.04 6.09
C VAL A 55 15.34 -0.86 6.55
N ASP A 56 15.53 -1.81 7.47
CA ASP A 56 14.43 -2.62 8.01
C ASP A 56 13.43 -1.76 8.80
N ASN A 57 13.94 -0.79 9.56
CA ASN A 57 13.09 0.19 10.25
C ASN A 57 12.28 1.03 9.24
N ARG A 58 12.90 1.54 8.18
CA ARG A 58 12.22 2.29 7.13
C ARG A 58 11.16 1.49 6.39
N HIS A 59 11.40 0.21 6.10
CA HIS A 59 10.39 -0.65 5.49
C HIS A 59 9.16 -0.86 6.40
N LYS A 60 9.34 -0.90 7.72
CA LYS A 60 8.19 -0.99 8.66
C LYS A 60 7.36 0.28 8.69
N VAL A 61 7.98 1.45 8.45
CA VAL A 61 7.33 2.75 8.50
C VAL A 61 6.72 3.15 7.14
N TYR A 62 7.48 3.04 6.06
CA TYR A 62 7.09 3.50 4.72
C TYR A 62 6.56 2.40 3.81
N GLY A 63 6.78 1.14 4.17
CA GLY A 63 6.49 0.02 3.29
C GLY A 63 7.55 -0.15 2.19
N TYR A 64 7.28 -1.09 1.29
CA TYR A 64 8.12 -1.32 0.12
C TYR A 64 7.82 -0.29 -0.96
N ASN A 65 8.85 0.11 -1.71
CA ASN A 65 8.69 1.00 -2.87
C ASN A 65 8.19 0.20 -4.08
N GLU A 66 6.93 -0.22 -4.03
CA GLU A 66 6.23 -0.90 -5.10
C GLU A 66 5.04 -0.08 -5.58
N LEU A 67 4.81 -0.09 -6.91
CA LEU A 67 3.62 0.53 -7.45
C LEU A 67 2.42 -0.33 -7.07
N GLU A 68 1.38 0.28 -6.52
CA GLU A 68 0.12 -0.40 -6.27
C GLU A 68 -0.48 -0.87 -7.59
N VAL A 69 -0.27 -2.13 -7.92
CA VAL A 69 -0.97 -2.77 -9.03
C VAL A 69 -2.40 -2.97 -8.56
N LYS A 70 -3.35 -2.29 -9.22
CA LYS A 70 -4.76 -2.57 -9.00
C LYS A 70 -4.96 -4.06 -9.23
N ALA A 71 -5.45 -4.75 -8.21
CA ALA A 71 -5.78 -6.16 -8.30
C ALA A 71 -6.62 -6.37 -9.57
N GLU A 72 -6.16 -7.26 -10.44
CA GLU A 72 -6.89 -7.54 -11.67
C GLU A 72 -8.32 -7.97 -11.29
N GLU A 73 -9.31 -7.34 -11.91
CA GLU A 73 -10.68 -7.78 -11.71
C GLU A 73 -10.78 -9.23 -12.16
N PRO A 74 -11.28 -10.13 -11.28
CA PRO A 74 -11.29 -11.54 -11.59
C PRO A 74 -12.21 -11.80 -12.78
N LEU A 75 -11.85 -12.74 -13.64
CA LEU A 75 -12.53 -12.98 -14.92
C LEU A 75 -14.05 -13.20 -14.80
N TRP A 76 -14.51 -13.81 -13.70
CA TRP A 76 -15.92 -14.01 -13.42
C TRP A 76 -16.69 -12.69 -13.26
N ARG A 77 -16.05 -11.65 -12.71
CA ARG A 77 -16.67 -10.33 -12.56
C ARG A 77 -16.90 -9.68 -13.92
N LYS A 78 -15.94 -9.81 -14.83
CA LYS A 78 -16.06 -9.37 -16.22
C LYS A 78 -17.19 -10.11 -16.95
N TYR A 79 -17.38 -11.40 -16.68
CA TYR A 79 -18.49 -12.18 -17.24
C TYR A 79 -19.85 -11.71 -16.72
N ILE A 80 -19.99 -11.46 -15.42
CA ILE A 80 -21.24 -10.93 -14.83
C ILE A 80 -21.57 -9.53 -15.38
N ASP A 81 -20.57 -8.68 -15.60
CA ASP A 81 -20.79 -7.34 -16.13
C ASP A 81 -21.39 -7.34 -17.55
N GLN A 82 -21.16 -8.38 -18.35
CA GLN A 82 -21.81 -8.54 -19.65
C GLN A 82 -23.33 -8.68 -19.53
N PHE A 83 -23.86 -9.27 -18.45
CA PHE A 83 -25.31 -9.38 -18.24
C PHE A 83 -26.01 -8.04 -18.03
N LYS A 84 -25.26 -6.96 -17.76
CA LYS A 84 -25.82 -5.60 -17.72
C LYS A 84 -26.07 -5.01 -19.12
N ASN A 85 -25.58 -5.66 -20.17
CA ASN A 85 -25.81 -5.20 -21.53
C ASN A 85 -27.29 -5.38 -21.89
N PRO A 86 -27.99 -4.29 -22.32
CA PRO A 86 -29.42 -4.35 -22.63
C PRO A 86 -29.77 -5.41 -23.68
N LEU A 87 -28.85 -5.71 -24.61
CA LEU A 87 -29.06 -6.76 -25.62
C LEU A 87 -29.10 -8.17 -25.02
N ILE A 88 -28.23 -8.45 -24.04
CA ILE A 88 -28.20 -9.76 -23.36
C ILE A 88 -29.44 -9.90 -22.46
N ILE A 89 -29.83 -8.83 -21.76
CA ILE A 89 -31.06 -8.81 -20.97
C ILE A 89 -32.28 -9.10 -21.85
N LEU A 90 -32.34 -8.51 -23.05
CA LEU A 90 -33.41 -8.75 -24.01
C LEU A 90 -33.46 -10.21 -24.48
N LEU A 91 -32.29 -10.80 -24.77
CA LEU A 91 -32.17 -12.23 -25.12
C LEU A 91 -32.59 -13.15 -23.97
N LEU A 92 -32.23 -12.83 -22.73
CA LEU A 92 -32.65 -13.60 -21.57
C LEU A 92 -34.15 -13.48 -21.31
N ALA A 93 -34.72 -12.30 -21.52
CA ALA A 93 -36.16 -12.10 -21.42
C ALA A 93 -36.93 -12.91 -22.48
N SER A 94 -36.45 -12.98 -23.73
CA SER A 94 -37.10 -13.80 -24.76
C SER A 94 -36.98 -15.30 -24.46
N ALA A 95 -35.81 -15.75 -24.02
CA ALA A 95 -35.60 -17.13 -23.58
C ALA A 95 -36.52 -17.50 -22.40
N LEU A 96 -36.68 -16.61 -21.42
CA LEU A 96 -37.58 -16.81 -20.29
C LEU A 96 -39.04 -16.97 -20.74
N VAL A 97 -39.53 -16.09 -21.62
CA VAL A 97 -40.89 -16.20 -22.17
C VAL A 97 -41.07 -17.51 -22.95
N SER A 98 -40.06 -17.92 -23.73
CA SER A 98 -40.09 -19.18 -24.47
C SER A 98 -40.20 -20.40 -23.56
N VAL A 99 -39.44 -20.44 -22.46
CA VAL A 99 -39.50 -21.54 -21.50
C VAL A 99 -40.82 -21.52 -20.72
N CYS A 100 -41.34 -20.35 -20.37
CA CYS A 100 -42.61 -20.23 -19.65
C CYS A 100 -43.84 -20.59 -20.50
N MET A 101 -43.77 -20.39 -21.84
CA MET A 101 -44.86 -20.75 -22.75
C MET A 101 -44.83 -22.22 -23.20
N GLN A 102 -43.72 -22.91 -22.98
CA GLN A 102 -43.51 -24.29 -23.39
C GLN A 102 -43.88 -25.27 -22.27
#